data_AF-A0A845AS36-F1
#
_entry.id   AF-A0A845AS36-F1
#
_cell.length_a   1.000
_cell.length_b   1.000
_cell.length_c   1.000
_cell.angle_alpha   90.00
_cell.angle_beta   90.00
_cell.angle_gamma   90.00
#
_symmetry.space_group_name_H-M   'P 1'
#
loop_
_entity.id
_entity.type
_entity.pdbx_description
1 polymer ?
#
loop_
_entity_poly.entity_id
_entity_poly.type
_entity_poly.pdbx_seq_one_letter_code
_entity_poly.pdbx_strand_id
1 'polypeptide(L)'
;MGLPRIAKIFGAVNIGSFRISAMIMGQSETGEMVVLGSGHRQAQGVRRGYVTDMKAATYAIRNAIERAEENAGTRVSSVWVGCAGAGLTSRVAQVEIPVGGRRIEEEDIEHLLIAARENIEPDGRMVLHAQPAQYTLDGAHGAANPKGLHAERLGVDVHVMLADGAPIRNLKDAVESAHLAVEAVVAAPIAAGYACLSPEERELGTALIEVGGEVTNVSVFKHGMLRGLTSIPLGSTDITDAIASAFGIRRFQAERLKCLAGSAIASPTDHREMVPVNAPADGVSEDHKVNRAELVSVITEQLSKLTDEIGKALKELDFANARGQVVLTGGGSQLAGIADFTQGALGRPVRVGKPPDLRGMPDSMRNPGFASLAGLCLYAADDPVDIRSISNRYQETTSYSGLGLVSRIVRAAKEYF
;
A
#
# COMPACT_ATOMS: atom_id res chain seq x y z
N MET A 1 -19.21 -18.81 21.10
CA MET A 1 -17.76 -18.86 21.40
C MET A 1 -17.36 -17.46 21.85
N GLY A 2 -16.80 -17.29 23.05
CA GLY A 2 -16.46 -15.97 23.60
C GLY A 2 -15.47 -15.19 22.71
N LEU A 3 -15.45 -13.87 22.84
CA LEU A 3 -14.40 -13.06 22.22
C LEU A 3 -13.05 -13.44 22.84
N PRO A 4 -12.00 -13.65 22.02
CA PRO A 4 -10.68 -13.97 22.54
C PRO A 4 -10.15 -12.77 23.33
N ARG A 5 -9.32 -13.04 24.34
CA ARG A 5 -8.68 -11.98 25.11
C ARG A 5 -7.69 -11.23 24.22
N ILE A 6 -7.87 -9.93 24.10
CA ILE A 6 -7.07 -9.06 23.22
C ILE A 6 -5.83 -8.61 23.97
N ALA A 7 -4.66 -8.85 23.38
CA ALA A 7 -3.35 -8.49 23.91
C ALA A 7 -2.85 -7.14 23.38
N LYS A 8 -3.12 -6.82 22.11
CA LYS A 8 -2.74 -5.56 21.46
C LYS A 8 -3.89 -5.01 20.62
N ILE A 9 -3.97 -3.68 20.52
CA ILE A 9 -4.96 -2.97 19.71
C ILE A 9 -4.24 -2.06 18.72
N PHE A 10 -4.72 -2.04 17.48
CA PHE A 10 -4.19 -1.23 16.39
C PHE A 10 -5.33 -0.41 15.78
N GLY A 11 -5.15 0.90 15.72
CA GLY A 11 -6.00 1.78 14.93
C GLY A 11 -5.39 2.01 13.55
N ALA A 12 -6.21 1.98 12.50
CA ALA A 12 -5.78 2.24 11.14
C ALA A 12 -6.76 3.17 10.43
N VAL A 13 -6.25 4.13 9.65
CA VAL A 13 -7.03 5.04 8.81
C VAL A 13 -6.45 5.01 7.40
N ASN A 14 -7.23 4.54 6.44
CA ASN A 14 -6.89 4.62 5.02
C ASN A 14 -7.54 5.85 4.39
N ILE A 15 -6.72 6.74 3.83
CA ILE A 15 -7.15 8.02 3.24
C ILE A 15 -7.11 7.92 1.72
N GLY A 16 -8.28 7.67 1.11
CA GLY A 16 -8.45 7.65 -0.35
C GLY A 16 -9.28 8.83 -0.86
N SER A 17 -9.16 9.16 -2.15
CA SER A 17 -9.94 10.26 -2.77
C SER A 17 -11.44 9.99 -2.88
N PHE A 18 -11.86 8.72 -2.87
CA PHE A 18 -13.28 8.35 -2.92
C PHE A 18 -13.87 8.20 -1.51
N ARG A 19 -13.09 7.63 -0.58
CA ARG A 19 -13.52 7.26 0.75
C ARG A 19 -12.36 7.32 1.73
N ILE A 20 -12.65 7.78 2.94
CA ILE A 20 -11.81 7.61 4.11
C ILE A 20 -12.42 6.50 4.97
N SER A 21 -11.61 5.54 5.39
CA SER A 21 -12.07 4.37 6.14
C SER A 21 -11.14 4.08 7.30
N ALA A 22 -11.70 3.70 8.44
CA ALA A 22 -10.98 3.37 9.65
C ALA A 22 -11.32 1.97 10.15
N MET A 23 -10.36 1.33 10.80
CA MET A 23 -10.49 0.01 11.39
C MET A 23 -9.73 -0.04 12.71
N ILE A 24 -10.34 -0.65 13.71
CA ILE A 24 -9.72 -0.98 15.00
C ILE A 24 -9.61 -2.51 15.05
N MET A 25 -8.38 -3.00 15.11
CA MET A 25 -8.07 -4.42 15.10
C MET A 25 -7.41 -4.81 16.42
N GLY A 26 -7.83 -5.93 16.99
CA GLY A 26 -7.22 -6.55 18.14
C GLY A 26 -6.43 -7.78 17.73
N GLN A 27 -5.23 -7.96 18.28
CA GLN A 27 -4.50 -9.22 18.25
C GLN A 27 -4.76 -9.95 19.56
N SER A 28 -5.24 -11.19 19.49
CA SER A 28 -5.46 -12.02 20.67
C SER A 28 -4.14 -12.49 21.30
N GLU A 29 -4.20 -13.02 22.52
CA GLU A 29 -3.05 -13.71 23.14
C GLU A 29 -2.53 -14.90 22.31
N THR A 30 -3.34 -15.46 21.41
CA THR A 30 -2.94 -16.55 20.50
C THR A 30 -2.44 -16.04 19.15
N GLY A 31 -2.32 -14.72 18.95
CA GLY A 31 -1.92 -14.09 17.69
C GLY A 31 -3.03 -13.96 16.64
N GLU A 32 -4.28 -14.35 16.97
CA GLU A 32 -5.42 -14.21 16.06
C GLU A 32 -5.77 -12.73 15.86
N MET A 33 -5.88 -12.29 14.61
CA MET A 33 -6.31 -10.93 14.28
C MET A 33 -7.84 -10.85 14.21
N VAL A 34 -8.42 -9.95 14.98
CA VAL A 34 -9.87 -9.76 15.11
C VAL A 34 -10.23 -8.31 14.87
N VAL A 35 -11.14 -8.04 13.94
CA VAL A 35 -11.71 -6.71 13.74
C VAL A 35 -12.67 -6.42 14.89
N LEU A 36 -12.34 -5.41 15.69
CA LEU A 36 -13.15 -4.96 16.83
C LEU A 36 -14.21 -3.96 16.38
N GLY A 37 -13.82 -3.03 15.50
CA GLY A 37 -14.73 -2.06 14.94
C GLY A 37 -14.19 -1.46 13.65
N SER A 38 -15.08 -0.89 12.85
CA SER A 38 -14.74 -0.29 11.57
C SER A 38 -15.74 0.79 11.20
N GLY A 39 -15.30 1.75 10.39
CA GLY A 39 -16.11 2.88 9.97
C GLY A 39 -15.61 3.43 8.65
N HIS A 40 -16.47 4.11 7.89
CA HIS A 40 -16.04 4.79 6.69
C HIS A 40 -16.93 5.99 6.38
N ARG A 41 -16.40 6.90 5.59
CA ARG A 41 -17.11 8.08 5.10
C ARG A 41 -16.64 8.46 3.71
N GLN A 42 -17.55 9.05 2.93
CA GLN A 42 -17.18 9.66 1.66
C GLN A 42 -16.04 10.66 1.90
N ALA A 43 -15.00 10.59 1.06
CA ALA A 43 -13.86 11.48 1.21
C ALA A 43 -14.25 12.92 0.87
N GLN A 44 -13.68 13.86 1.62
CA GLN A 44 -13.83 15.30 1.39
C GLN A 44 -12.45 15.94 1.60
N GLY A 45 -12.12 16.96 0.81
CA GLY A 45 -10.84 17.65 0.93
C GLY A 45 -9.61 16.82 0.56
N VAL A 46 -9.76 15.69 -0.14
CA VAL A 46 -8.66 14.84 -0.60
C VAL A 46 -8.78 14.61 -2.10
N ARG A 47 -7.69 14.86 -2.83
CA ARG A 47 -7.59 14.59 -4.27
C ARG A 47 -6.24 13.99 -4.63
N ARG A 48 -6.22 12.89 -5.38
CA ARG A 48 -5.04 12.10 -5.78
C ARG A 48 -4.04 11.82 -4.64
N GLY A 49 -4.55 11.63 -3.42
CA GLY A 49 -3.74 11.45 -2.20
C GLY A 49 -3.23 12.75 -1.55
N TYR A 50 -3.54 13.92 -2.11
CA TYR A 50 -3.21 15.24 -1.56
C TYR A 50 -4.39 15.80 -0.78
N VAL A 51 -4.11 16.35 0.40
CA VAL A 51 -5.09 17.15 1.15
C VAL A 51 -5.23 18.52 0.47
N THR A 52 -6.43 18.79 -0.04
CA THR A 52 -6.80 20.04 -0.74
C THR A 52 -7.68 20.95 0.12
N ASP A 53 -8.38 20.39 1.10
CA ASP A 53 -9.10 21.13 2.15
C ASP A 53 -8.88 20.42 3.48
N MET A 54 -8.09 21.05 4.34
CA MET A 54 -7.70 20.51 5.65
C MET A 54 -8.93 20.26 6.55
N LYS A 55 -9.86 21.23 6.60
CA LYS A 55 -11.02 21.13 7.50
C LYS A 55 -11.94 20.01 7.07
N ALA A 56 -12.19 19.90 5.77
CA ALA A 56 -13.03 18.84 5.22
C ALA A 56 -12.39 17.45 5.40
N ALA A 57 -11.08 17.34 5.18
CA ALA A 57 -10.35 16.08 5.38
C ALA A 57 -10.37 15.65 6.86
N THR A 58 -10.02 16.55 7.79
CA THR A 58 -10.08 16.29 9.24
C THR A 58 -11.46 15.86 9.68
N TYR A 59 -12.52 16.52 9.19
CA TYR A 59 -13.89 16.16 9.52
C TYR A 59 -14.27 14.76 9.02
N ALA A 60 -13.86 14.40 7.80
CA ALA A 60 -14.12 13.08 7.23
C ALA A 60 -13.33 11.97 7.97
N ILE A 61 -12.05 12.23 8.32
CA ILE A 61 -11.22 11.34 9.13
C ILE A 61 -11.85 11.10 10.49
N ARG A 62 -12.21 12.19 11.20
CA ARG A 62 -12.80 12.13 12.54
C ARG A 62 -14.07 11.28 12.56
N ASN A 63 -14.97 11.48 11.60
CA ASN A 63 -16.21 10.70 11.56
C ASN A 63 -15.96 9.21 11.25
N ALA A 64 -14.98 8.89 10.40
CA ALA A 64 -14.64 7.50 10.10
C ALA A 64 -14.11 6.78 11.34
N ILE A 65 -13.22 7.44 12.12
CA ILE A 65 -12.68 6.86 13.35
C ILE A 65 -13.70 6.79 14.48
N GLU A 66 -14.52 7.83 14.69
CA GLU A 66 -15.58 7.84 15.71
C GLU A 66 -16.53 6.65 15.50
N ARG A 67 -16.90 6.38 14.24
CA ARG A 67 -17.73 5.22 13.91
C ARG A 67 -17.04 3.88 14.18
N ALA A 68 -15.73 3.80 13.94
CA ALA A 68 -14.96 2.60 14.24
C ALA A 68 -14.84 2.38 15.76
N GLU A 69 -14.62 3.43 16.55
CA GLU A 69 -14.56 3.40 18.01
C GLU A 69 -15.90 3.02 18.64
N GLU A 70 -17.01 3.59 18.15
CA GLU A 70 -18.37 3.22 18.55
C GLU A 70 -18.63 1.73 18.35
N ASN A 71 -18.30 1.22 17.15
CA ASN A 71 -18.48 -0.19 16.81
C ASN A 71 -17.57 -1.11 17.65
N ALA A 72 -16.37 -0.65 18.01
CA ALA A 72 -15.41 -1.41 18.81
C ALA A 72 -15.69 -1.35 20.33
N GLY A 73 -16.45 -0.35 20.80
CA GLY A 73 -16.60 -0.07 22.22
C GLY A 73 -15.30 0.35 22.91
N THR A 74 -14.29 0.79 22.14
CA THR A 74 -12.98 1.23 22.63
C THR A 74 -12.44 2.37 21.80
N ARG A 75 -11.61 3.22 22.41
CA ARG A 75 -10.99 4.37 21.76
C ARG A 75 -9.52 4.10 21.44
N VAL A 76 -9.00 4.79 20.43
CA VAL A 76 -7.58 4.75 20.07
C VAL A 76 -6.97 6.16 20.17
N SER A 77 -5.76 6.25 20.72
CA SER A 77 -5.01 7.51 20.80
C SER A 77 -4.11 7.75 19.58
N SER A 78 -3.79 6.68 18.86
CA SER A 78 -2.87 6.70 17.73
C SER A 78 -3.32 5.74 16.62
N VAL A 79 -2.94 6.07 15.39
CA VAL A 79 -3.33 5.30 14.20
C VAL A 79 -2.17 5.16 13.22
N TRP A 80 -2.17 4.04 12.51
CA TRP A 80 -1.44 3.84 11.27
C TRP A 80 -2.22 4.47 10.13
N VAL A 81 -1.55 5.20 9.23
CA VAL A 81 -2.22 5.94 8.16
C VAL A 81 -1.82 5.41 6.80
N GLY A 82 -2.78 4.96 6.00
CA GLY A 82 -2.58 4.51 4.63
C GLY A 82 -2.78 5.65 3.63
N CYS A 83 -1.87 5.77 2.66
CA CYS A 83 -1.99 6.71 1.55
C CYS A 83 -1.70 6.06 0.19
N ALA A 84 -2.52 6.35 -0.81
CA ALA A 84 -2.43 5.76 -2.15
C ALA A 84 -1.91 6.74 -3.23
N GLY A 85 -1.46 7.94 -2.83
CA GLY A 85 -0.95 9.01 -3.70
C GLY A 85 0.07 9.85 -2.95
N ALA A 86 0.18 11.16 -3.19
CA ALA A 86 1.21 12.03 -2.56
C ALA A 86 2.66 11.78 -3.04
N GLY A 87 2.81 11.51 -4.35
CA GLY A 87 4.14 11.38 -4.96
C GLY A 87 4.89 10.11 -4.56
N LEU A 88 4.15 9.05 -4.22
CA LEU A 88 4.74 7.76 -3.85
C LEU A 88 5.65 7.24 -4.97
N THR A 89 6.83 6.81 -4.57
CA THR A 89 7.77 6.09 -5.41
C THR A 89 8.58 5.15 -4.54
N SER A 90 9.21 4.15 -5.14
CA SER A 90 10.11 3.28 -4.41
C SER A 90 11.35 2.93 -5.20
N ARG A 91 12.39 2.54 -4.46
CA ARG A 91 13.63 2.01 -5.02
C ARG A 91 14.19 0.94 -4.10
N VAL A 92 14.99 0.05 -4.68
CA VAL A 92 15.79 -0.90 -3.92
C VAL A 92 17.22 -0.36 -3.84
N ALA A 93 17.72 -0.19 -2.62
CA ALA A 93 19.12 0.13 -2.36
C ALA A 93 19.86 -1.15 -1.96
N GLN A 94 20.97 -1.45 -2.62
CA GLN A 94 21.80 -2.61 -2.32
C GLN A 94 23.05 -2.13 -1.57
N VAL A 95 23.31 -2.73 -0.41
CA VAL A 95 24.48 -2.39 0.41
C VAL A 95 25.20 -3.66 0.82
N GLU A 96 26.53 -3.61 0.85
CA GLU A 96 27.38 -4.73 1.22
C GLU A 96 28.51 -4.31 2.14
N ILE A 97 28.87 -5.17 3.09
CA ILE A 97 30.04 -5.03 3.96
C ILE A 97 30.95 -6.26 3.86
N PRO A 98 32.28 -6.10 4.03
CA PRO A 98 33.18 -7.23 4.16
C PRO A 98 33.01 -7.91 5.54
N VAL A 99 32.93 -9.24 5.54
CA VAL A 99 32.94 -10.08 6.75
C VAL A 99 34.26 -10.84 6.89
N GLY A 100 34.92 -11.15 5.77
CA GLY A 100 36.26 -11.76 5.74
C GLY A 100 36.25 -13.28 5.94
N GLY A 101 35.25 -13.96 5.39
CA GLY A 101 35.16 -15.43 5.34
C GLY A 101 34.75 -16.09 6.65
N ARG A 102 34.58 -15.31 7.73
CA ARG A 102 34.18 -15.83 9.04
C ARG A 102 32.66 -16.02 9.14
N ARG A 103 32.25 -16.69 10.22
CA ARG A 103 30.87 -16.82 10.63
C ARG A 103 30.26 -15.43 10.88
N ILE A 104 29.07 -15.21 10.31
CA ILE A 104 28.27 -14.01 10.46
C ILE A 104 27.59 -14.03 11.82
N GLU A 105 27.82 -12.99 12.61
CA GLU A 105 27.22 -12.77 13.91
C GLU A 105 26.16 -11.66 13.86
N GLU A 106 25.44 -11.44 14.97
CA GLU A 106 24.41 -10.40 15.02
C GLU A 106 24.99 -9.00 14.78
N GLU A 107 26.19 -8.73 15.29
CA GLU A 107 26.86 -7.44 15.12
C GLU A 107 27.16 -7.12 13.65
N ASP A 108 27.37 -8.14 12.80
CA ASP A 108 27.58 -7.96 11.36
C ASP A 108 26.30 -7.52 10.66
N ILE A 109 25.17 -8.11 11.06
CA ILE A 109 23.85 -7.75 10.53
C ILE A 109 23.53 -6.32 10.96
N GLU A 110 23.72 -5.97 12.23
CA GLU A 110 23.52 -4.61 12.71
C GLU A 110 24.41 -3.60 11.97
N HIS A 111 25.69 -3.91 11.78
CA HIS A 111 26.63 -3.05 11.04
C HIS A 111 26.18 -2.86 9.59
N LEU A 112 25.76 -3.93 8.92
CA LEU A 112 25.23 -3.85 7.57
C LEU A 112 23.98 -2.96 7.49
N LEU A 113 23.04 -3.10 8.42
CA LEU A 113 21.81 -2.31 8.41
C LEU A 113 22.08 -0.82 8.74
N ILE A 114 23.07 -0.52 9.59
CA ILE A 114 23.53 0.86 9.83
C ILE A 114 24.14 1.45 8.54
N ALA A 115 25.05 0.72 7.89
CA ALA A 115 25.62 1.12 6.62
C ALA A 115 24.52 1.32 5.56
N ALA A 116 23.53 0.45 5.53
CA ALA A 116 22.41 0.55 4.61
C ALA A 116 21.56 1.81 4.86
N ARG A 117 21.32 2.16 6.12
CA ARG A 117 20.60 3.39 6.50
C ARG A 117 21.36 4.64 6.08
N GLU A 118 22.69 4.65 6.21
CA GLU A 118 23.54 5.79 5.85
C GLU A 118 23.62 6.01 4.33
N ASN A 119 23.42 4.96 3.53
CA ASN A 119 23.37 5.04 2.06
C ASN A 119 21.98 5.41 1.50
N ILE A 120 20.98 5.69 2.36
CA ILE A 120 19.67 6.12 1.85
C ILE A 120 19.76 7.58 1.37
N GLU A 121 19.75 7.77 0.06
CA GLU A 121 19.74 9.10 -0.58
C GLU A 121 18.32 9.48 -1.06
N PRO A 122 17.54 10.27 -0.31
CA PRO A 122 16.12 10.46 -0.61
C PRO A 122 15.83 11.44 -1.75
N ASP A 123 16.83 12.05 -2.38
CA ASP A 123 16.67 12.98 -3.52
C ASP A 123 15.63 14.09 -3.29
N GLY A 124 15.65 14.68 -2.10
CA GLY A 124 14.71 15.74 -1.69
C GLY A 124 13.30 15.25 -1.34
N ARG A 125 13.03 13.94 -1.39
CA ARG A 125 11.78 13.31 -0.93
C ARG A 125 11.84 12.96 0.56
N MET A 126 10.69 12.60 1.12
CA MET A 126 10.57 12.05 2.46
C MET A 126 10.65 10.52 2.40
N VAL A 127 11.48 9.92 3.25
CA VAL A 127 11.52 8.46 3.42
C VAL A 127 10.37 8.05 4.34
N LEU A 128 9.43 7.26 3.82
CA LEU A 128 8.31 6.70 4.57
C LEU A 128 8.67 5.42 5.31
N HIS A 129 9.42 4.53 4.65
CA HIS A 129 9.92 3.27 5.19
C HIS A 129 11.25 2.88 4.54
N ALA A 130 12.10 2.18 5.28
CA ALA A 130 13.28 1.54 4.73
C ALA A 130 13.40 0.11 5.29
N GLN A 131 12.96 -0.88 4.53
CA GLN A 131 12.77 -2.24 5.01
C GLN A 131 13.82 -3.16 4.39
N PRO A 132 14.61 -3.89 5.22
CA PRO A 132 15.53 -4.88 4.69
C PRO A 132 14.72 -6.07 4.20
N ALA A 133 15.03 -6.56 3.00
CA ALA A 133 14.21 -7.56 2.35
C ALA A 133 14.93 -8.88 2.10
N GLN A 134 16.16 -8.82 1.61
CA GLN A 134 16.89 -10.02 1.24
C GLN A 134 18.37 -9.84 1.53
N TYR A 135 18.97 -10.78 2.28
CA TYR A 135 20.41 -10.81 2.46
C TYR A 135 21.09 -11.56 1.32
N THR A 136 22.27 -11.08 0.95
CA THR A 136 23.16 -11.70 -0.04
C THR A 136 24.45 -12.14 0.63
N LEU A 137 24.96 -13.29 0.20
CA LEU A 137 26.24 -13.84 0.64
C LEU A 137 27.13 -14.00 -0.59
N ASP A 138 28.24 -13.28 -0.64
CA ASP A 138 29.17 -13.29 -1.79
C ASP A 138 28.49 -13.03 -3.15
N GLY A 139 27.47 -12.17 -3.15
CA GLY A 139 26.66 -11.82 -4.32
C GLY A 139 25.53 -12.81 -4.64
N ALA A 140 25.42 -13.94 -3.93
CA ALA A 140 24.31 -14.88 -4.09
C ALA A 140 23.11 -14.46 -3.22
N HIS A 141 21.94 -14.34 -3.85
CA HIS A 141 20.66 -14.09 -3.17
C HIS A 141 20.11 -15.35 -2.48
N GLY A 142 19.30 -15.18 -1.43
CA GLY A 142 18.46 -16.25 -0.88
C GLY A 142 18.59 -16.50 0.63
N ALA A 143 19.40 -15.71 1.36
CA ALA A 143 19.46 -15.82 2.81
C ALA A 143 18.37 -14.95 3.45
N ALA A 144 17.36 -15.58 4.05
CA ALA A 144 16.37 -14.87 4.88
C ALA A 144 16.98 -14.43 6.23
N ASN A 145 17.82 -15.29 6.82
CA ASN A 145 18.62 -14.99 7.99
C ASN A 145 20.07 -15.41 7.74
N PRO A 146 21.02 -14.47 7.63
CA PRO A 146 22.42 -14.79 7.33
C PRO A 146 23.22 -15.23 8.56
N LYS A 147 22.66 -15.10 9.78
CA LYS A 147 23.36 -15.42 11.03
C LYS A 147 23.82 -16.88 11.07
N GLY A 148 25.09 -17.08 11.38
CA GLY A 148 25.72 -18.39 11.48
C GLY A 148 26.24 -18.97 10.16
N LEU A 149 25.99 -18.31 9.03
CA LEU A 149 26.59 -18.65 7.75
C LEU A 149 27.97 -18.02 7.61
N HIS A 150 28.78 -18.49 6.66
CA HIS A 150 30.10 -17.94 6.37
C HIS A 150 30.06 -17.25 5.00
N ALA A 151 30.67 -16.08 4.89
CA ALA A 151 30.79 -15.34 3.63
C ALA A 151 31.99 -14.40 3.68
N GLU A 152 32.57 -14.08 2.52
CA GLU A 152 33.53 -12.99 2.37
C GLU A 152 32.84 -11.64 2.49
N ARG A 153 31.64 -11.52 1.91
CA ARG A 153 30.82 -10.30 1.90
C ARG A 153 29.38 -10.63 2.28
N LEU A 154 28.81 -9.78 3.12
CA LEU A 154 27.41 -9.81 3.50
C LEU A 154 26.71 -8.57 2.93
N GLY A 155 25.62 -8.77 2.21
CA GLY A 155 24.82 -7.69 1.64
C GLY A 155 23.35 -7.76 1.99
N VAL A 156 22.64 -6.66 1.72
CA VAL A 156 21.19 -6.55 1.90
C VAL A 156 20.58 -5.67 0.81
N ASP A 157 19.46 -6.15 0.28
CA ASP A 157 18.52 -5.34 -0.51
C ASP A 157 17.56 -4.64 0.45
N VAL A 158 17.55 -3.31 0.46
CA VAL A 158 16.63 -2.48 1.25
C VAL A 158 15.62 -1.82 0.34
N HIS A 159 14.34 -2.09 0.58
CA HIS A 159 13.27 -1.34 -0.06
C HIS A 159 13.09 0.00 0.64
N VAL A 160 13.31 1.09 -0.11
CA VAL A 160 13.11 2.46 0.36
C VAL A 160 11.82 2.99 -0.26
N MET A 161 10.83 3.24 0.60
CA MET A 161 9.58 3.88 0.22
C MET A 161 9.71 5.39 0.39
N LEU A 162 9.43 6.15 -0.67
CA LEU A 162 9.59 7.59 -0.75
C LEU A 162 8.27 8.28 -1.09
N ALA A 163 8.10 9.52 -0.64
CA ALA A 163 6.95 10.35 -0.95
C ALA A 163 7.29 11.85 -0.92
N ASP A 164 6.41 12.67 -1.47
CA ASP A 164 6.58 14.13 -1.42
C ASP A 164 6.38 14.63 0.02
N GLY A 165 7.34 15.41 0.52
CA GLY A 165 7.36 15.78 1.94
C GLY A 165 6.19 16.67 2.38
N ALA A 166 5.80 17.67 1.59
CA ALA A 166 4.70 18.56 1.95
C ALA A 166 3.32 17.86 1.95
N PRO A 167 2.97 17.06 0.92
CA PRO A 167 1.76 16.23 0.95
C PRO A 167 1.65 15.31 2.16
N ILE A 168 2.74 14.64 2.56
CA ILE A 168 2.74 13.75 3.73
C ILE A 168 2.56 14.53 5.03
N ARG A 169 3.19 15.70 5.18
CA ARG A 169 2.97 16.59 6.34
C ARG A 169 1.50 17.02 6.44
N ASN A 170 0.91 17.48 5.34
CA ASN A 170 -0.50 17.87 5.33
C ASN A 170 -1.43 16.69 5.71
N LEU A 171 -1.09 15.48 5.29
CA LEU A 171 -1.84 14.28 5.66
C LEU A 171 -1.71 13.97 7.16
N LYS A 172 -0.51 14.09 7.74
CA LYS A 172 -0.31 13.96 9.19
C LYS A 172 -1.09 15.02 9.95
N ASP A 173 -0.97 16.28 9.56
CA ASP A 173 -1.66 17.41 10.18
C ASP A 173 -3.19 17.21 10.17
N ALA A 174 -3.75 16.65 9.09
CA ALA A 174 -5.18 16.36 8.99
C ALA A 174 -5.65 15.31 10.02
N VAL A 175 -4.83 14.29 10.28
CA VAL A 175 -5.08 13.22 11.26
C VAL A 175 -4.85 13.73 12.68
N GLU A 176 -3.79 14.48 12.92
CA GLU A 176 -3.48 15.07 14.23
C GLU A 176 -4.53 16.11 14.65
N SER A 177 -5.06 16.89 13.69
CA SER A 177 -6.21 17.77 13.90
C SER A 177 -7.52 17.02 14.21
N ALA A 178 -7.58 15.71 13.94
CA ALA A 178 -8.65 14.84 14.38
C ALA A 178 -8.42 14.27 15.80
N HIS A 179 -7.40 14.76 16.51
CA HIS A 179 -6.99 14.34 17.86
C HIS A 179 -6.43 12.91 17.95
N LEU A 180 -5.76 12.47 16.88
CA LEU A 180 -5.07 11.18 16.82
C LEU A 180 -3.58 11.39 16.59
N ALA A 181 -2.72 10.68 17.31
CA ALA A 181 -1.31 10.60 16.95
C ALA A 181 -1.11 9.70 15.71
N VAL A 182 -0.09 9.98 14.92
CA VAL A 182 0.26 9.17 13.75
C VAL A 182 1.45 8.28 14.09
N GLU A 183 1.23 6.97 14.17
CA GLU A 183 2.30 5.98 14.40
C GLU A 183 3.26 5.94 13.20
N ALA A 184 2.70 5.70 12.01
CA ALA A 184 3.41 5.77 10.75
C ALA A 184 2.47 6.03 9.58
N VAL A 185 3.04 6.54 8.49
CA VAL A 185 2.35 6.66 7.20
C VAL A 185 2.87 5.57 6.29
N VAL A 186 1.97 4.70 5.83
CA VAL A 186 2.25 3.53 5.01
C VAL A 186 1.70 3.74 3.61
N ALA A 187 2.47 3.33 2.61
CA ALA A 187 1.99 3.28 1.23
C ALA A 187 0.88 2.22 1.11
N ALA A 188 -0.31 2.64 0.70
CA ALA A 188 -1.47 1.76 0.53
C ALA A 188 -1.18 0.52 -0.35
N PRO A 189 -0.34 0.57 -1.39
CA PRO A 189 0.01 -0.63 -2.16
C PRO A 189 0.79 -1.68 -1.36
N ILE A 190 1.64 -1.28 -0.41
CA ILE A 190 2.34 -2.21 0.50
C ILE A 190 1.30 -2.90 1.39
N ALA A 191 0.44 -2.11 2.03
CA ALA A 191 -0.65 -2.61 2.86
C ALA A 191 -1.57 -3.56 2.07
N ALA A 192 -1.99 -3.17 0.87
CA ALA A 192 -2.82 -4.01 0.00
C ALA A 192 -2.14 -5.34 -0.36
N GLY A 193 -0.81 -5.36 -0.51
CA GLY A 193 -0.03 -6.59 -0.68
C GLY A 193 -0.17 -7.56 0.48
N TYR A 194 -0.14 -7.08 1.72
CA TYR A 194 -0.36 -7.90 2.92
C TYR A 194 -1.77 -8.51 2.98
N ALA A 195 -2.78 -7.82 2.44
CA ALA A 195 -4.15 -8.30 2.44
C ALA A 195 -4.46 -9.26 1.27
N CYS A 196 -3.94 -8.98 0.08
CA CYS A 196 -4.39 -9.63 -1.16
C CYS A 196 -3.44 -10.69 -1.70
N LEU A 197 -2.18 -10.72 -1.26
CA LEU A 197 -1.16 -11.61 -1.79
C LEU A 197 -0.77 -12.68 -0.76
N SER A 198 -0.72 -13.93 -1.23
CA SER A 198 -0.10 -14.99 -0.43
C SER A 198 1.40 -14.74 -0.27
N PRO A 199 2.05 -15.32 0.76
CA PRO A 199 3.51 -15.29 0.87
C PRO A 199 4.20 -15.84 -0.38
N GLU A 200 3.66 -16.92 -0.96
CA GLU A 200 4.19 -17.55 -2.17
C GLU A 200 4.10 -16.61 -3.40
N GLU A 201 2.99 -15.90 -3.57
CA GLU A 201 2.85 -14.93 -4.66
C GLU A 201 3.86 -13.77 -4.54
N ARG A 202 4.09 -13.29 -3.32
CA ARG A 202 5.12 -12.28 -3.03
C ARG A 202 6.52 -12.79 -3.26
N GLU A 203 6.78 -14.07 -3.01
CA GLU A 203 8.08 -14.69 -3.22
C GLU A 203 8.39 -14.88 -4.71
N LEU A 204 7.48 -15.53 -5.44
CA LEU A 204 7.70 -15.94 -6.84
C LEU A 204 7.71 -14.77 -7.83
N GLY A 205 7.00 -13.69 -7.52
CA GLY A 205 6.82 -12.57 -8.43
C GLY A 205 5.36 -12.37 -8.84
N THR A 206 4.74 -11.30 -8.37
CA THR A 206 3.35 -10.95 -8.70
C THR A 206 3.20 -9.44 -8.86
N ALA A 207 2.36 -9.01 -9.80
CA ALA A 207 1.98 -7.61 -9.90
C ALA A 207 0.66 -7.37 -9.17
N LEU A 208 0.63 -6.38 -8.29
CA LEU A 208 -0.58 -5.90 -7.63
C LEU A 208 -0.99 -4.55 -8.24
N ILE A 209 -2.22 -4.45 -8.71
CA ILE A 209 -2.78 -3.23 -9.27
C ILE A 209 -3.95 -2.77 -8.39
N GLU A 210 -3.76 -1.69 -7.65
CA GLU A 210 -4.79 -1.08 -6.82
C GLU A 210 -5.53 -0.01 -7.63
N VAL A 211 -6.72 -0.33 -8.12
CA VAL A 211 -7.58 0.61 -8.87
C VAL A 211 -8.42 1.43 -7.87
N GLY A 212 -7.90 2.60 -7.51
CA GLY A 212 -8.54 3.55 -6.61
C GLY A 212 -9.58 4.44 -7.30
N GLY A 213 -9.99 5.50 -6.59
CA GLY A 213 -10.91 6.52 -7.13
C GLY A 213 -10.24 7.38 -8.20
N GLU A 214 -9.19 8.11 -7.84
CA GLU A 214 -8.50 9.04 -8.75
C GLU A 214 -7.06 8.62 -9.10
N VAL A 215 -6.57 7.52 -8.51
CA VAL A 215 -5.21 7.01 -8.68
C VAL A 215 -5.27 5.49 -8.81
N THR A 216 -4.46 4.94 -9.70
CA THR A 216 -4.19 3.51 -9.80
C THR A 216 -2.73 3.27 -9.51
N ASN A 217 -2.43 2.40 -8.53
CA ASN A 217 -1.06 2.04 -8.19
C ASN A 217 -0.71 0.69 -8.79
N VAL A 218 0.40 0.62 -9.52
CA VAL A 218 0.96 -0.61 -10.08
C VAL A 218 2.21 -0.97 -9.30
N SER A 219 2.20 -2.11 -8.63
CA SER A 219 3.26 -2.58 -7.74
C SER A 219 3.74 -3.96 -8.17
N VAL A 220 5.04 -4.21 -8.10
CA VAL A 220 5.60 -5.54 -8.35
C VAL A 220 6.23 -6.06 -7.07
N PHE A 221 5.76 -7.22 -6.61
CA PHE A 221 6.33 -7.94 -5.48
C PHE A 221 7.16 -9.11 -5.98
N LYS A 222 8.32 -9.34 -5.37
CA LYS A 222 9.21 -10.49 -5.67
C LYS A 222 10.17 -10.69 -4.49
N HIS A 223 10.56 -11.93 -4.19
CA HIS A 223 11.42 -12.29 -3.04
C HIS A 223 10.86 -11.74 -1.71
N GLY A 224 9.54 -11.82 -1.53
CA GLY A 224 8.86 -11.43 -0.31
C GLY A 224 8.65 -9.92 -0.14
N MET A 225 9.24 -9.09 -1.01
CA MET A 225 9.24 -7.62 -0.88
C MET A 225 8.57 -6.91 -2.06
N LEU A 226 8.19 -5.65 -1.85
CA LEU A 226 7.92 -4.72 -2.94
C LEU A 226 9.23 -4.41 -3.67
N ARG A 227 9.29 -4.63 -4.98
CA ARG A 227 10.46 -4.31 -5.83
C ARG A 227 10.34 -2.97 -6.52
N GLY A 228 9.11 -2.54 -6.82
CA GLY A 228 8.88 -1.28 -7.48
C GLY A 228 7.41 -0.91 -7.49
N LEU A 229 7.17 0.39 -7.57
CA LEU A 229 5.85 1.02 -7.55
C LEU A 229 5.80 2.13 -8.59
N THR A 230 4.68 2.22 -9.30
CA THR A 230 4.34 3.34 -10.19
C THR A 230 2.90 3.75 -9.94
N SER A 231 2.67 5.04 -9.74
CA SER A 231 1.32 5.60 -9.55
C SER A 231 0.84 6.28 -10.83
N ILE A 232 -0.31 5.85 -11.33
CA ILE A 232 -0.96 6.39 -12.52
C ILE A 232 -2.08 7.34 -12.05
N PRO A 233 -2.13 8.60 -12.53
CA PRO A 233 -3.14 9.58 -12.12
C PRO A 233 -4.50 9.39 -12.82
N LEU A 234 -4.91 8.12 -12.96
CA LEU A 234 -6.19 7.67 -13.51
C LEU A 234 -6.79 6.63 -12.56
N GLY A 235 -8.09 6.64 -12.34
CA GLY A 235 -8.79 5.68 -11.51
C GLY A 235 -10.26 5.50 -11.89
N SER A 236 -11.02 4.86 -11.01
CA SER A 236 -12.44 4.54 -11.24
C SER A 236 -13.35 5.77 -11.37
N THR A 237 -12.94 6.92 -10.86
CA THR A 237 -13.66 8.19 -10.98
C THR A 237 -13.58 8.74 -12.40
N ASP A 238 -12.52 8.47 -13.17
CA ASP A 238 -12.45 8.86 -14.58
C ASP A 238 -13.52 8.12 -15.42
N ILE A 239 -13.82 6.86 -15.08
CA ILE A 239 -14.94 6.11 -15.67
C ILE A 239 -16.28 6.80 -15.34
N THR A 240 -16.47 7.20 -14.09
CA THR A 240 -17.67 7.91 -13.63
C THR A 240 -17.85 9.25 -14.35
N ASP A 241 -16.77 10.00 -14.51
CA ASP A 241 -16.78 11.29 -15.20
C ASP A 241 -17.08 11.13 -16.70
N ALA A 242 -16.56 10.07 -17.34
CA ALA A 242 -16.89 9.73 -18.72
C ALA A 242 -18.38 9.36 -18.89
N ILE A 243 -18.94 8.55 -17.99
CA ILE A 243 -20.38 8.20 -17.98
C ILE A 243 -21.23 9.47 -17.81
N ALA A 244 -20.87 10.33 -16.85
CA ALA A 244 -21.57 11.58 -16.61
C ALA A 244 -21.59 12.46 -17.86
N SER A 245 -20.43 12.58 -18.53
CA SER A 245 -20.30 13.36 -19.76
C SER A 245 -21.08 12.75 -20.93
N ALA A 246 -21.01 11.43 -21.12
CA ALA A 246 -21.65 10.74 -22.25
C ALA A 246 -23.18 10.83 -22.20
N PHE A 247 -23.77 10.72 -21.00
CA PHE A 247 -25.22 10.74 -20.83
C PHE A 247 -25.78 12.09 -20.39
N GLY A 248 -24.94 13.11 -20.17
CA GLY A 248 -25.38 14.43 -19.70
C GLY A 248 -26.02 14.40 -18.32
N ILE A 249 -25.52 13.55 -17.41
CA ILE A 249 -26.07 13.31 -16.07
C ILE A 249 -25.14 13.79 -14.96
N ARG A 250 -25.65 13.91 -13.74
CA ARG A 250 -24.84 14.30 -12.57
C ARG A 250 -23.90 13.16 -12.18
N ARG A 251 -22.71 13.50 -11.66
CA ARG A 251 -21.68 12.52 -11.25
C ARG A 251 -22.20 11.44 -10.29
N PHE A 252 -23.05 11.78 -9.33
CA PHE A 252 -23.60 10.78 -8.40
C PHE A 252 -24.54 9.78 -9.10
N GLN A 253 -25.26 10.21 -10.14
CA GLN A 253 -26.10 9.32 -10.96
C GLN A 253 -25.20 8.41 -11.81
N ALA A 254 -24.13 8.95 -12.39
CA ALA A 254 -23.15 8.18 -13.14
C ALA A 254 -22.44 7.12 -12.28
N GLU A 255 -22.03 7.47 -11.05
CA GLU A 255 -21.43 6.51 -10.11
C GLU A 255 -22.40 5.37 -9.80
N ARG A 256 -23.66 5.72 -9.53
CA ARG A 256 -24.72 4.75 -9.30
C ARG A 256 -24.92 3.82 -10.50
N LEU A 257 -25.01 4.37 -11.72
CA LEU A 257 -25.13 3.57 -12.95
C LEU A 257 -23.94 2.62 -13.12
N LYS A 258 -22.72 3.12 -12.94
CA LYS A 258 -21.48 2.32 -12.98
C LYS A 258 -21.55 1.16 -11.98
N CYS A 259 -21.94 1.42 -10.73
CA CYS A 259 -21.98 0.41 -9.69
C CYS A 259 -23.10 -0.62 -9.88
N LEU A 260 -24.28 -0.22 -10.39
CA LEU A 260 -25.45 -1.09 -10.47
C LEU A 260 -25.59 -1.83 -11.80
N ALA A 261 -25.17 -1.22 -12.91
CA ALA A 261 -25.39 -1.75 -14.25
C ALA A 261 -24.12 -1.83 -15.10
N GLY A 262 -23.01 -1.25 -14.63
CA GLY A 262 -21.73 -1.26 -15.35
C GLY A 262 -21.12 -2.66 -15.49
N SER A 263 -20.44 -2.87 -16.62
CA SER A 263 -19.70 -4.09 -16.93
C SER A 263 -18.51 -3.75 -17.81
N ALA A 264 -17.42 -4.48 -17.63
CA ALA A 264 -16.25 -4.46 -18.50
C ALA A 264 -16.37 -5.44 -19.69
N ILE A 265 -17.43 -6.26 -19.70
CA ILE A 265 -17.70 -7.22 -20.77
C ILE A 265 -19.05 -6.87 -21.41
N ALA A 266 -19.05 -6.72 -22.72
CA ALA A 266 -20.26 -6.54 -23.52
C ALA A 266 -20.97 -7.87 -23.74
N SER A 267 -22.29 -7.87 -23.61
CA SER A 267 -23.17 -9.00 -23.92
C SER A 267 -24.16 -8.63 -25.04
N PRO A 268 -24.52 -9.57 -25.94
CA PRO A 268 -25.54 -9.32 -26.96
C PRO A 268 -26.90 -8.87 -26.41
N THR A 269 -27.22 -9.24 -25.16
CA THR A 269 -28.45 -8.82 -24.48
C THR A 269 -28.49 -7.33 -24.15
N ASP A 270 -27.33 -6.69 -24.06
CA ASP A 270 -27.20 -5.30 -23.56
C ASP A 270 -27.89 -4.30 -24.47
N HIS A 271 -27.95 -4.57 -25.78
CA HIS A 271 -28.64 -3.71 -26.75
C HIS A 271 -30.15 -3.59 -26.50
N ARG A 272 -30.74 -4.55 -25.78
CA ARG A 272 -32.18 -4.60 -25.49
C ARG A 272 -32.50 -4.10 -24.09
N GLU A 273 -31.50 -3.75 -23.29
CA GLU A 273 -31.68 -3.37 -21.90
C GLU A 273 -31.59 -1.84 -21.73
N MET A 274 -32.62 -1.27 -21.10
CA MET A 274 -32.68 0.14 -20.74
C MET A 274 -32.58 0.28 -19.23
N VAL A 275 -31.57 1.01 -18.75
CA VAL A 275 -31.26 1.17 -17.33
C VAL A 275 -31.75 2.54 -16.86
N PRO A 276 -32.55 2.61 -15.78
CA PRO A 276 -32.98 3.90 -15.23
C PRO A 276 -31.80 4.65 -14.60
N VAL A 277 -31.69 5.95 -14.91
CA VAL A 277 -30.65 6.84 -14.38
C VAL A 277 -30.89 7.18 -12.90
N ASN A 278 -32.15 7.37 -12.51
CA ASN A 278 -32.54 7.80 -11.17
C ASN A 278 -32.94 6.62 -10.28
N ALA A 279 -32.88 6.83 -8.96
CA ALA A 279 -33.53 5.90 -8.04
C ALA A 279 -35.06 6.09 -8.12
N PRO A 280 -35.87 5.03 -7.88
CA PRO A 280 -37.34 5.15 -7.88
C PRO A 280 -37.88 6.22 -6.91
N ALA A 281 -37.10 6.58 -5.89
CA ALA A 281 -37.49 7.50 -4.83
C ALA A 281 -37.18 8.98 -5.12
N ASP A 282 -36.51 9.32 -6.21
CA ASP A 282 -36.02 10.69 -6.46
C ASP A 282 -37.10 11.65 -6.99
N GLY A 283 -38.33 11.17 -7.24
CA GLY A 283 -39.46 11.99 -7.73
C GLY A 283 -39.24 12.63 -9.12
N VAL A 284 -38.11 12.31 -9.77
CA VAL A 284 -37.79 12.69 -11.14
C VAL A 284 -38.47 11.71 -12.09
N SER A 285 -39.00 12.21 -13.21
CA SER A 285 -39.72 11.43 -14.23
C SER A 285 -39.06 10.07 -14.51
N GLU A 286 -39.89 9.02 -14.65
CA GLU A 286 -39.51 7.65 -15.07
C GLU A 286 -38.84 7.60 -16.47
N ASP A 287 -38.78 8.73 -17.18
CA ASP A 287 -38.37 8.82 -18.58
C ASP A 287 -36.86 8.82 -18.82
N HIS A 288 -36.02 9.04 -17.80
CA HIS A 288 -34.57 9.09 -18.02
C HIS A 288 -33.91 7.71 -17.89
N LYS A 289 -33.84 6.99 -19.01
CA LYS A 289 -33.17 5.68 -19.14
C LYS A 289 -32.04 5.75 -20.16
N VAL A 290 -30.98 4.98 -19.93
CA VAL A 290 -29.84 4.85 -20.84
C VAL A 290 -29.74 3.42 -21.37
N ASN A 291 -29.23 3.26 -22.60
CA ASN A 291 -28.99 1.94 -23.15
C ASN A 291 -27.79 1.28 -22.44
N ARG A 292 -27.93 0.03 -21.99
CA ARG A 292 -26.85 -0.66 -21.29
C ARG A 292 -25.62 -0.88 -22.17
N ALA A 293 -25.80 -1.14 -23.47
CA ALA A 293 -24.68 -1.32 -24.39
C ALA A 293 -23.84 -0.05 -24.53
N GLU A 294 -24.48 1.14 -24.56
CA GLU A 294 -23.77 2.42 -24.57
C GLU A 294 -23.00 2.64 -23.26
N LEU A 295 -23.61 2.31 -22.11
CA LEU A 295 -22.94 2.40 -20.81
C LEU A 295 -21.69 1.52 -20.77
N VAL A 296 -21.81 0.28 -21.21
CA VAL A 296 -20.68 -0.66 -21.29
C VAL A 296 -19.62 -0.15 -22.26
N SER A 297 -20.00 0.41 -23.41
CA SER A 297 -19.04 0.99 -24.37
C SER A 297 -18.23 2.13 -23.78
N VAL A 298 -18.86 3.04 -23.03
CA VAL A 298 -18.15 4.14 -22.35
C VAL A 298 -17.20 3.60 -21.30
N ILE A 299 -17.62 2.59 -20.53
CA ILE A 299 -16.79 1.94 -19.52
C ILE A 299 -15.58 1.27 -20.15
N THR A 300 -15.76 0.46 -21.18
CA THR A 300 -14.67 -0.29 -21.81
C THR A 300 -13.67 0.62 -22.50
N GLU A 301 -14.08 1.74 -23.07
CA GLU A 301 -13.17 2.75 -23.61
C GLU A 301 -12.23 3.32 -22.53
N GLN A 302 -12.76 3.63 -21.34
CA GLN A 302 -11.95 4.13 -20.23
C GLN A 302 -11.06 3.04 -19.64
N LEU A 303 -11.55 1.80 -19.58
CA LEU A 303 -10.73 0.67 -19.16
C LEU A 303 -9.57 0.43 -20.12
N SER A 304 -9.77 0.54 -21.44
CA SER A 304 -8.68 0.43 -22.44
C SER A 304 -7.56 1.43 -22.14
N LYS A 305 -7.90 2.70 -21.91
CA LYS A 305 -6.93 3.75 -21.55
C LYS A 305 -6.18 3.40 -20.27
N LEU A 306 -6.90 2.94 -19.25
CA LEU A 306 -6.28 2.55 -17.98
C LEU A 306 -5.35 1.34 -18.14
N THR A 307 -5.77 0.31 -18.87
CA THR A 307 -4.95 -0.89 -19.11
C THR A 307 -3.73 -0.62 -19.96
N ASP A 308 -3.79 0.35 -20.88
CA ASP A 308 -2.63 0.79 -21.65
C ASP A 308 -1.57 1.43 -20.74
N GLU A 309 -1.97 2.32 -19.84
CA GLU A 309 -1.06 2.95 -18.86
C GLU A 309 -0.53 1.92 -17.85
N ILE A 310 -1.36 0.98 -17.40
CA ILE A 310 -0.92 -0.16 -16.58
C ILE A 310 0.15 -0.97 -17.33
N GLY A 311 -0.09 -1.28 -18.62
CA GLY A 311 0.86 -2.04 -19.43
C GLY A 311 2.20 -1.34 -19.59
N LYS A 312 2.22 0.00 -19.68
CA LYS A 312 3.45 0.81 -19.67
C LYS A 312 4.17 0.71 -18.32
N ALA A 313 3.45 0.93 -17.21
CA ALA A 313 4.02 0.84 -15.87
C ALA A 313 4.61 -0.56 -15.58
N LEU A 314 3.94 -1.64 -15.98
CA LEU A 314 4.47 -3.00 -15.84
C LEU A 314 5.76 -3.23 -16.64
N LYS A 315 5.93 -2.58 -17.80
CA LYS A 315 7.18 -2.64 -18.57
C LYS A 315 8.30 -1.88 -17.87
N GLU A 316 8.00 -0.70 -17.34
CA GLU A 316 8.96 0.13 -16.58
C GLU A 316 9.46 -0.57 -15.31
N LEU A 317 8.60 -1.35 -14.67
CA LEU A 317 8.92 -2.16 -13.47
C LEU A 317 9.55 -3.53 -13.79
N ASP A 318 10.02 -3.75 -15.03
CA ASP A 318 10.61 -5.01 -15.53
C ASP A 318 9.72 -6.26 -15.30
N PHE A 319 8.40 -6.06 -15.24
CA PHE A 319 7.45 -7.16 -15.10
C PHE A 319 7.09 -7.79 -16.45
N ALA A 320 7.41 -7.13 -17.57
CA ALA A 320 7.04 -7.55 -18.93
C ALA A 320 7.59 -8.93 -19.35
N ASN A 321 8.67 -9.41 -18.72
CA ASN A 321 9.24 -10.74 -18.97
C ASN A 321 8.94 -11.74 -17.85
N ALA A 322 8.37 -11.29 -16.73
CA ALA A 322 8.02 -12.15 -15.61
C ALA A 322 6.84 -13.08 -15.96
N ARG A 323 6.88 -14.34 -15.52
CA ARG A 323 5.76 -15.30 -15.64
C ARG A 323 4.69 -15.11 -14.55
N GLY A 324 4.76 -14.02 -13.80
CA GLY A 324 3.88 -13.74 -12.67
C GLY A 324 2.46 -13.35 -13.11
N GLN A 325 1.50 -13.66 -12.25
CA GLN A 325 0.12 -13.22 -12.40
C GLN A 325 -0.06 -11.74 -12.01
N VAL A 326 -1.22 -11.20 -12.37
CA VAL A 326 -1.66 -9.86 -11.95
C VAL A 326 -2.82 -10.00 -10.98
N VAL A 327 -2.77 -9.27 -9.87
CA VAL A 327 -3.82 -9.20 -8.86
C VAL A 327 -4.42 -7.80 -8.86
N LEU A 328 -5.69 -7.67 -9.22
CA LEU A 328 -6.43 -6.42 -9.15
C LEU A 328 -7.03 -6.24 -7.76
N THR A 329 -6.94 -5.05 -7.17
CA THR A 329 -7.58 -4.70 -5.90
C THR A 329 -8.06 -3.26 -5.88
N GLY A 330 -8.60 -2.78 -4.77
CA GLY A 330 -9.19 -1.44 -4.67
C GLY A 330 -10.63 -1.38 -5.16
N GLY A 331 -11.29 -0.24 -4.91
CA GLY A 331 -12.73 -0.10 -5.13
C GLY A 331 -13.15 -0.28 -6.59
N GLY A 332 -12.32 0.17 -7.54
CA GLY A 332 -12.57 0.06 -8.98
C GLY A 332 -12.53 -1.38 -9.49
N SER A 333 -11.80 -2.27 -8.81
CA SER A 333 -11.69 -3.69 -9.17
C SER A 333 -12.95 -4.51 -8.88
N GLN A 334 -14.02 -3.87 -8.37
CA GLN A 334 -15.34 -4.47 -8.19
C GLN A 334 -16.20 -4.41 -9.46
N LEU A 335 -15.78 -3.67 -10.49
CA LEU A 335 -16.51 -3.61 -11.75
C LEU A 335 -16.63 -5.01 -12.37
N ALA A 336 -17.84 -5.41 -12.74
CA ALA A 336 -18.11 -6.74 -13.28
C ALA A 336 -17.25 -7.00 -14.53
N GLY A 337 -16.56 -8.15 -14.57
CA GLY A 337 -15.72 -8.57 -15.70
C GLY A 337 -14.37 -7.85 -15.84
N ILE A 338 -13.98 -6.98 -14.89
CA ILE A 338 -12.72 -6.22 -15.01
C ILE A 338 -11.47 -7.09 -15.07
N ALA A 339 -11.46 -8.23 -14.37
CA ALA A 339 -10.35 -9.18 -14.41
C ALA A 339 -10.20 -9.79 -15.81
N ASP A 340 -11.30 -10.23 -16.43
CA ASP A 340 -11.28 -10.81 -17.78
C ASP A 340 -10.86 -9.79 -18.83
N PHE A 341 -11.39 -8.56 -18.73
CA PHE A 341 -11.00 -7.46 -19.60
C PHE A 341 -9.49 -7.18 -19.50
N THR A 342 -8.99 -7.05 -18.27
CA THR A 342 -7.57 -6.79 -18.01
C THR A 342 -6.70 -7.96 -18.46
N GLN A 343 -7.15 -9.20 -18.30
CA GLN A 343 -6.47 -10.40 -18.79
C GLN A 343 -6.34 -10.39 -20.31
N GLY A 344 -7.41 -10.02 -21.02
CA GLY A 344 -7.38 -9.84 -22.47
C GLY A 344 -6.41 -8.73 -22.91
N ALA A 345 -6.40 -7.61 -22.20
CA ALA A 345 -5.53 -6.46 -22.51
C ALA A 345 -4.04 -6.74 -22.23
N LEU A 346 -3.72 -7.39 -21.11
CA LEU A 346 -2.34 -7.64 -20.67
C LEU A 346 -1.77 -8.98 -21.15
N GLY A 347 -2.62 -9.90 -21.63
CA GLY A 347 -2.21 -11.22 -22.11
C GLY A 347 -1.67 -12.13 -21.01
N ARG A 348 -2.17 -12.01 -19.77
CA ARG A 348 -1.65 -12.71 -18.57
C ARG A 348 -2.77 -13.09 -17.60
N PRO A 349 -2.57 -14.10 -16.74
CA PRO A 349 -3.54 -14.44 -15.70
C PRO A 349 -3.82 -13.25 -14.79
N VAL A 350 -5.11 -12.90 -14.66
CA VAL A 350 -5.57 -11.83 -13.76
C VAL A 350 -6.60 -12.39 -12.78
N ARG A 351 -6.47 -12.03 -11.50
CA ARG A 351 -7.51 -12.28 -10.48
C ARG A 351 -7.81 -11.04 -9.67
N VAL A 352 -8.99 -10.99 -9.04
CA VAL A 352 -9.32 -9.93 -8.06
C VAL A 352 -8.88 -10.38 -6.67
N GLY A 353 -7.98 -9.60 -6.05
CA GLY A 353 -7.59 -9.72 -4.65
C GLY A 353 -8.61 -9.10 -3.71
N LYS A 354 -8.90 -9.78 -2.62
CA LYS A 354 -9.80 -9.33 -1.54
C LYS A 354 -9.04 -9.33 -0.21
N PRO A 355 -9.50 -8.58 0.79
CA PRO A 355 -9.00 -8.74 2.15
C PRO A 355 -9.21 -10.18 2.65
N PRO A 356 -8.35 -10.68 3.55
CA PRO A 356 -8.52 -12.01 4.12
C PRO A 356 -9.78 -12.08 4.98
N ASP A 357 -10.28 -13.29 5.20
CA ASP A 357 -11.45 -13.51 6.05
C ASP A 357 -11.08 -13.32 7.53
N LEU A 358 -11.20 -12.07 7.99
CA LEU A 358 -10.92 -11.71 9.37
C LEU A 358 -12.18 -11.89 10.24
N ARG A 359 -11.97 -12.39 11.45
CA ARG A 359 -13.03 -12.51 12.46
C ARG A 359 -13.52 -11.12 12.86
N GLY A 360 -14.84 -10.95 12.98
CA GLY A 360 -15.45 -9.66 13.33
C GLY A 360 -15.55 -8.66 12.16
N MET A 361 -14.98 -8.97 10.99
CA MET A 361 -15.09 -8.11 9.82
C MET A 361 -16.51 -8.17 9.23
N PRO A 362 -17.20 -7.02 9.04
CA PRO A 362 -18.52 -7.00 8.41
C PRO A 362 -18.47 -7.46 6.95
N ASP A 363 -19.52 -8.14 6.48
CA ASP A 363 -19.60 -8.65 5.10
C ASP A 363 -19.54 -7.52 4.06
N SER A 364 -20.09 -6.36 4.38
CA SER A 364 -20.02 -5.16 3.53
C SER A 364 -18.59 -4.66 3.31
N MET A 365 -17.61 -5.14 4.09
CA MET A 365 -16.20 -4.79 3.96
C MET A 365 -15.34 -5.91 3.37
N ARG A 366 -15.89 -7.12 3.12
CA ARG A 366 -15.16 -8.25 2.51
C ARG A 366 -14.99 -8.10 0.98
N ASN A 367 -14.64 -6.89 0.54
CA ASN A 367 -14.47 -6.56 -0.87
C ASN A 367 -13.13 -5.83 -1.11
N PRO A 368 -12.64 -5.82 -2.36
CA PRO A 368 -11.34 -5.25 -2.72
C PRO A 368 -11.17 -3.78 -2.32
N GLY A 369 -12.25 -3.01 -2.19
CA GLY A 369 -12.20 -1.61 -1.77
C GLY A 369 -11.68 -1.39 -0.34
N PHE A 370 -11.65 -2.43 0.49
CA PHE A 370 -11.13 -2.39 1.86
C PHE A 370 -9.82 -3.17 2.05
N ALA A 371 -9.24 -3.70 0.96
CA ALA A 371 -7.98 -4.44 1.02
C ALA A 371 -6.86 -3.64 1.68
N SER A 372 -6.64 -2.40 1.26
CA SER A 372 -5.58 -1.54 1.79
C SER A 372 -5.79 -1.21 3.27
N LEU A 373 -7.04 -1.08 3.73
CA LEU A 373 -7.34 -0.85 5.15
C LEU A 373 -7.06 -2.09 6.01
N ALA A 374 -7.56 -3.26 5.61
CA ALA A 374 -7.30 -4.50 6.33
C ALA A 374 -5.80 -4.82 6.34
N GLY A 375 -5.16 -4.65 5.19
CA GLY A 375 -3.73 -4.85 5.01
C GLY A 375 -2.88 -3.89 5.83
N LEU A 376 -3.35 -2.68 6.11
CA LEU A 376 -2.66 -1.72 6.96
C LEU A 376 -2.62 -2.20 8.42
N CYS A 377 -3.72 -2.78 8.92
CA CYS A 377 -3.72 -3.40 10.24
C CYS A 377 -2.81 -4.64 10.29
N LEU A 378 -2.80 -5.46 9.23
CA LEU A 378 -1.91 -6.63 9.16
C LEU A 378 -0.44 -6.22 9.11
N TYR A 379 -0.11 -5.19 8.34
CA TYR A 379 1.23 -4.59 8.31
C TYR A 379 1.63 -4.06 9.69
N ALA A 380 0.74 -3.34 10.37
CA ALA A 380 0.99 -2.84 11.73
C ALA A 380 1.20 -3.97 12.75
N ALA A 381 0.51 -5.11 12.59
CA ALA A 381 0.64 -6.26 13.48
C ALA A 381 1.89 -7.11 13.20
N ASP A 382 2.34 -7.14 11.94
CA ASP A 382 3.59 -7.79 11.52
C ASP A 382 4.83 -7.03 12.05
N ASP A 383 4.69 -5.72 12.30
CA ASP A 383 5.75 -4.82 12.81
C ASP A 383 7.07 -4.98 12.04
N PRO A 384 7.05 -4.82 10.70
CA PRO A 384 8.22 -5.11 9.88
C PRO A 384 9.37 -4.16 10.19
N VAL A 385 10.57 -4.71 10.23
CA VAL A 385 11.80 -3.97 10.55
C VAL A 385 11.95 -2.75 9.63
N ASP A 386 12.19 -1.60 10.25
CA ASP A 386 12.52 -0.36 9.56
C ASP A 386 13.90 0.12 10.00
N ILE A 387 14.87 0.11 9.09
CA ILE A 387 16.27 0.40 9.45
C ILE A 387 16.47 1.85 9.93
N ARG A 388 15.49 2.73 9.73
CA ARG A 388 15.53 4.10 10.24
C ARG A 388 15.48 4.16 11.77
N SER A 389 14.89 3.17 12.44
CA SER A 389 14.79 3.13 13.91
C SER A 389 15.96 2.43 14.59
N ILE A 390 16.90 1.84 13.84
CA ILE A 390 18.07 1.15 14.39
C ILE A 390 18.98 2.18 15.07
N SER A 391 19.26 1.99 16.37
CA SER A 391 20.10 2.90 17.15
C SER A 391 21.59 2.74 16.81
N ASN A 392 22.33 3.86 16.71
CA ASN A 392 23.79 3.84 16.62
C ASN A 392 24.41 3.39 17.96
N ARG A 393 24.49 2.09 18.19
CA ARG A 393 25.30 1.51 19.29
C ARG A 393 26.63 0.96 18.80
N TYR A 394 26.89 0.99 17.50
CA TYR A 394 28.14 0.52 16.93
C TYR A 394 29.28 1.50 17.26
N GLN A 395 30.18 1.08 18.13
CA GLN A 395 31.54 1.63 18.20
C GLN A 395 32.39 0.83 17.22
N GLU A 396 33.01 1.49 16.25
CA GLU A 396 34.07 0.88 15.44
C GLU A 396 35.16 0.33 16.39
N THR A 397 35.16 -0.98 16.61
CA THR A 397 36.32 -1.67 17.18
C THR A 397 37.27 -1.97 16.03
N THR A 398 38.07 -0.96 15.66
CA THR A 398 39.23 -1.22 14.81
C THR A 398 40.18 -2.12 15.59
N SER A 399 40.36 -3.37 15.15
CA SER A 399 41.42 -4.22 15.68
C SER A 399 42.76 -3.72 15.13
N TYR A 400 43.40 -2.84 15.89
CA TYR A 400 44.76 -2.40 15.56
C TYR A 400 45.74 -3.55 15.80
N SER A 401 46.48 -3.93 14.76
CA SER A 401 47.68 -4.76 14.94
C SER A 401 48.66 -4.04 15.88
N GLY A 402 49.47 -4.79 16.64
CA GLY A 402 50.27 -4.26 17.76
C GLY A 402 51.20 -3.08 17.45
N LEU A 403 51.51 -2.83 16.18
CA LEU A 403 52.27 -1.65 15.73
C LEU A 403 51.46 -0.35 15.75
N GLY A 404 50.14 -0.41 15.55
CA GLY A 404 49.25 0.76 15.56
C GLY A 404 49.07 1.38 16.95
N LEU A 405 49.11 0.57 18.00
CA LEU A 405 48.93 1.03 19.40
C LEU A 405 50.14 1.85 19.89
N VAL A 406 51.35 1.46 19.48
CA VAL A 406 52.60 2.18 19.79
C VAL A 406 52.61 3.55 19.12
N SER A 407 52.09 3.66 17.89
CA SER A 407 52.04 4.93 17.16
C SER A 407 51.15 5.98 17.83
N ARG A 408 50.04 5.57 18.49
CA ARG A 408 49.17 6.48 19.24
C ARG A 408 49.77 6.92 20.57
N ILE A 409 50.45 6.03 21.31
CA ILE A 409 51.11 6.40 22.56
C ILE A 409 52.25 7.40 22.27
N VAL A 410 53.02 7.18 21.21
CA VAL A 410 54.09 8.10 20.79
C VAL A 410 53.53 9.44 20.31
N ARG A 411 52.37 9.45 19.65
CA ARG A 411 51.70 10.68 19.21
C ARG A 411 51.07 11.46 20.36
N ALA A 412 50.44 10.77 21.32
CA ALA A 412 49.88 11.39 22.52
C ALA A 412 50.96 11.92 23.48
N ALA A 413 52.12 11.25 23.57
CA ALA A 413 53.24 11.74 24.38
C ALA A 413 53.89 13.01 23.80
N LYS A 414 53.88 13.20 22.46
CA LYS A 414 54.36 14.41 21.78
C LYS A 414 53.40 15.60 21.84
N GLU A 415 52.16 15.39 22.23
CA GLU A 415 51.17 16.47 22.40
C GLU A 415 51.12 16.98 23.85
N TYR A 416 51.76 16.28 24.81
CA TYR A 416 51.75 16.63 26.23
C TYR A 416 53.14 16.96 26.82
N PHE A 417 54.21 16.81 26.05
CA PHE A 417 55.58 17.27 26.32
C PHE A 417 56.19 17.81 25.03
#